data_AF-A0A8H6WUR8-F1
#
_entry.id   AF-A0A8H6WUR8-F1
#
_cell.length_a   1.000
_cell.length_b   1.000
_cell.length_c   1.000
_cell.angle_alpha   90.00
_cell.angle_beta   90.00
_cell.angle_gamma   90.00
#
_symmetry.space_group_name_H-M   'P 1'
#
loop_
_entity.id
_entity.type
_entity.pdbx_description
1 polymer ?
#
loop_
_entity_poly.entity_id
_entity_poly.type
_entity_poly.pdbx_seq_one_letter_code
_entity_poly.pdbx_strand_id
1 'polypeptide(L)'
;MSSSTTMRPSPIDSFPTPTSSAQAETEKILLEHLPVGDNTAAPTLQKNAHMQYLIRNIVQGFPARYTSQDASQPWLMFWTLQAFSVLQVGLDPGNKQKAVETIMAWQHPEGGFGGGPHQAAHLLPTYAAVCALAIAGKPGEGGGWDQIDRKKMYKFFMSLKQPDGSFLVAHHSEVDVRGIYCLLVTATLLDIITSELVEGTASFIASLQTYEGGFSSASQPYYTPSSSAGGPSILLETPRPPLGEAHGGYTFCALASWVMLLPFLPSSSSASQPKINKNSLLRWLVQMQGVPAELGGFKGRTNKLVDGCYSWWVGGAFALLESIGINPAAVVPGAGAPTAEKQDGDDWDDIDDSLMNRKALQEYILFAGQHPAGGLRDKPPKHADAYHTLSCLAGLSSAQHKVFPSPARRKELLDSWQATANSTNEDGLRKRVFTDALCYTEEEGTETIVGGAPNRVNATHPLFNLTITHTEGMMAHFYKQTVPPRVFKRATAGKP
;
A
#
# COMPACT_ATOMS: atom_id res chain seq x y z
N MET A 1 -4.06 33.64 -15.60
CA MET A 1 -5.04 33.44 -16.69
C MET A 1 -5.49 31.99 -16.64
N SER A 2 -6.77 31.73 -16.38
CA SER A 2 -7.35 30.37 -16.31
C SER A 2 -7.20 29.71 -17.68
N SER A 3 -6.21 28.83 -17.86
CA SER A 3 -6.21 27.91 -19.00
C SER A 3 -7.43 27.01 -18.81
N SER A 4 -8.47 27.28 -19.59
CA SER A 4 -9.58 26.36 -19.79
C SER A 4 -8.97 25.13 -20.48
N THR A 5 -8.44 24.20 -19.69
CA THR A 5 -8.07 22.87 -20.17
C THR A 5 -9.36 22.27 -20.71
N THR A 6 -9.49 22.27 -22.03
CA THR A 6 -10.65 21.69 -22.69
C THR A 6 -10.69 20.22 -22.33
N MET A 7 -11.65 19.84 -21.49
CA MET A 7 -11.85 18.45 -21.07
C MET A 7 -12.29 17.65 -22.29
N ARG A 8 -11.33 16.96 -22.93
CA ARG A 8 -11.60 16.13 -24.11
C ARG A 8 -12.05 14.74 -23.66
N PRO A 9 -13.22 14.27 -24.11
CA PRO A 9 -13.64 12.89 -23.88
C PRO A 9 -12.64 11.90 -24.49
N SER A 10 -12.62 10.67 -23.97
CA SER A 10 -11.84 9.59 -24.58
C SER A 10 -12.29 9.36 -26.03
N PRO A 11 -11.37 9.34 -27.01
CA PRO A 11 -11.73 9.08 -28.40
C PRO A 11 -12.24 7.65 -28.56
N ILE A 12 -13.23 7.47 -29.44
CA ILE A 12 -13.80 6.15 -29.77
C ILE A 12 -13.42 5.66 -31.17
N ASP A 13 -12.65 6.47 -31.92
CA ASP A 13 -12.20 6.17 -33.29
C ASP A 13 -13.32 5.71 -34.25
N SER A 14 -14.52 6.29 -34.07
CA SER A 14 -15.76 5.90 -34.78
C SER A 14 -16.19 4.44 -34.59
N PHE A 15 -15.68 3.76 -33.56
CA PHE A 15 -15.97 2.35 -33.24
C PHE A 15 -16.51 2.20 -31.82
N PRO A 16 -17.83 2.40 -31.59
CA PRO A 16 -18.42 2.28 -30.28
C PRO A 16 -18.41 0.83 -29.79
N THR A 17 -18.05 0.64 -28.52
CA THR A 17 -18.03 -0.66 -27.83
C THR A 17 -18.68 -0.52 -26.45
N PRO A 18 -19.04 -1.63 -25.77
CA PRO A 18 -19.48 -1.57 -24.38
C PRO A 18 -18.48 -0.85 -23.46
N THR A 19 -17.18 -0.99 -23.72
CA THR A 19 -16.11 -0.30 -22.99
C THR A 19 -16.17 1.20 -23.20
N SER A 20 -16.22 1.68 -24.45
CA SER A 20 -16.25 3.11 -24.75
C SER A 20 -17.53 3.77 -24.25
N SER A 21 -18.67 3.06 -24.28
CA SER A 21 -19.93 3.56 -23.74
C SER A 21 -19.87 3.74 -22.22
N ALA A 22 -19.35 2.74 -21.49
CA ALA A 22 -19.17 2.84 -20.04
C ALA A 22 -18.16 3.92 -19.63
N GLN A 23 -17.10 4.10 -20.44
CA GLN A 23 -16.12 5.17 -20.26
C GLN A 23 -16.78 6.55 -20.42
N ALA A 24 -17.50 6.77 -21.52
CA ALA A 24 -18.17 8.04 -21.78
C ALA A 24 -19.23 8.38 -20.71
N GLU A 25 -19.98 7.39 -20.23
CA GLU A 25 -20.93 7.57 -19.12
C GLU A 25 -20.21 7.97 -17.83
N THR A 26 -19.08 7.32 -17.52
CA THR A 26 -18.28 7.62 -16.33
C THR A 26 -17.69 9.03 -16.41
N GLU A 27 -17.09 9.41 -17.53
CA GLU A 27 -16.55 10.75 -17.77
C GLU A 27 -17.63 11.82 -17.57
N LYS A 28 -18.82 11.60 -18.15
CA LYS A 28 -19.96 12.51 -17.96
C LYS A 28 -20.31 12.69 -16.48
N ILE A 29 -20.48 11.60 -15.72
CA ILE A 29 -20.84 11.64 -14.30
C ILE A 29 -19.75 12.33 -13.47
N LEU A 30 -18.48 12.10 -13.77
CA LEU A 30 -17.37 12.73 -13.05
C LEU A 30 -17.33 14.24 -13.28
N LEU A 31 -17.53 14.70 -14.51
CA LEU A 31 -17.52 16.12 -14.85
C LEU A 31 -18.66 16.90 -14.18
N GLU A 32 -19.79 16.25 -13.87
CA GLU A 32 -20.89 16.85 -13.09
C GLU A 32 -20.52 17.18 -11.63
N HIS A 33 -19.41 16.62 -11.11
CA HIS A 33 -18.92 16.87 -9.75
C HIS A 33 -17.89 18.00 -9.67
N LEU A 34 -17.47 18.54 -10.81
CA LEU A 34 -16.59 19.72 -10.83
C LEU A 34 -17.39 20.99 -10.45
N PRO A 35 -16.76 21.95 -9.75
CA PRO A 35 -17.41 23.22 -9.46
C PRO A 35 -17.76 23.96 -10.76
N VAL A 36 -18.96 24.56 -10.81
CA VAL A 36 -19.48 25.29 -11.98
C VAL A 36 -19.52 26.80 -11.69
N GLY A 37 -19.06 27.62 -12.64
CA GLY A 37 -19.11 29.09 -12.58
C GLY A 37 -17.97 29.74 -11.78
N ASP A 38 -18.11 31.01 -11.40
CA ASP A 38 -17.14 31.78 -10.61
C ASP A 38 -17.00 31.30 -9.15
N ASN A 39 -17.77 30.28 -8.76
CA ASN A 39 -17.77 29.70 -7.43
C ASN A 39 -16.61 28.70 -7.32
N THR A 40 -15.39 29.25 -7.22
CA THR A 40 -14.11 28.54 -7.09
C THR A 40 -13.90 27.96 -5.68
N ALA A 41 -14.95 27.36 -5.09
CA ALA A 41 -14.84 26.75 -3.78
C ALA A 41 -13.68 25.73 -3.81
N ALA A 42 -12.67 25.98 -2.98
CA ALA A 42 -11.49 25.14 -2.93
C ALA A 42 -11.90 23.68 -2.67
N PRO A 43 -11.31 22.70 -3.35
CA PRO A 43 -11.54 21.28 -3.07
C PRO A 43 -11.42 21.05 -1.56
N THR A 44 -12.43 20.48 -0.89
CA THR A 44 -12.46 20.39 0.57
C THR A 44 -12.75 18.97 1.03
N LEU A 45 -11.91 18.42 1.90
CA LEU A 45 -12.10 17.14 2.54
C LEU A 45 -13.11 17.30 3.70
N GLN A 46 -14.24 16.62 3.61
CA GLN A 46 -15.33 16.65 4.59
C GLN A 46 -15.01 15.78 5.81
N LYS A 47 -13.88 16.09 6.49
CA LYS A 47 -13.33 15.31 7.61
C LYS A 47 -14.38 14.97 8.67
N ASN A 48 -15.22 15.93 9.05
CA ASN A 48 -16.29 15.71 10.02
C ASN A 48 -17.30 14.65 9.56
N ALA A 49 -17.72 14.68 8.30
CA ALA A 49 -18.66 13.69 7.77
C ALA A 49 -18.03 12.29 7.73
N HIS A 50 -16.77 12.18 7.29
CA HIS A 50 -16.06 10.90 7.27
C HIS A 50 -15.79 10.37 8.68
N MET A 51 -15.43 11.24 9.62
CA MET A 51 -15.27 10.87 11.02
C MET A 51 -16.57 10.32 11.60
N GLN A 52 -17.71 10.98 11.37
CA GLN A 52 -19.02 10.48 11.81
C GLN A 52 -19.38 9.13 11.17
N TYR A 53 -19.01 8.92 9.90
CA TYR A 53 -19.15 7.62 9.25
C TYR A 53 -18.34 6.52 9.95
N LEU A 54 -17.07 6.79 10.28
CA LEU A 54 -16.21 5.83 10.96
C LEU A 54 -16.64 5.57 12.41
N ILE A 55 -17.12 6.59 13.12
CA ILE A 55 -17.66 6.46 14.49
C ILE A 55 -18.85 5.49 14.49
N ARG A 56 -19.76 5.59 13.50
CA ARG A 56 -20.88 4.64 13.39
C ARG A 56 -20.40 3.20 13.28
N ASN A 57 -19.36 2.92 12.49
CA ASN A 57 -18.82 1.56 12.34
C ASN A 57 -18.33 0.96 13.67
N ILE A 58 -17.69 1.76 14.53
CA ILE A 58 -17.16 1.28 15.83
C ILE A 58 -18.24 1.22 16.90
N VAL A 59 -19.14 2.21 16.96
CA VAL A 59 -20.13 2.32 18.04
C VAL A 59 -21.37 1.47 17.77
N GLN A 60 -21.85 1.45 16.53
CA GLN A 60 -23.10 0.76 16.14
C GLN A 60 -22.83 -0.59 15.45
N GLY A 61 -21.58 -0.85 15.06
CA GLY A 61 -21.24 -2.00 14.23
C GLY A 61 -21.61 -1.78 12.76
N PHE A 62 -21.44 -2.83 11.96
CA PHE A 62 -21.75 -2.80 10.53
C PHE A 62 -23.19 -3.28 10.26
N PRO A 63 -23.95 -2.61 9.37
CA PRO A 63 -25.33 -3.00 9.06
C PRO A 63 -25.40 -4.32 8.27
N ALA A 64 -26.59 -4.94 8.23
CA ALA A 64 -26.84 -6.25 7.60
C ALA A 64 -26.32 -6.43 6.16
N ARG A 65 -26.17 -5.34 5.39
CA ARG A 65 -25.55 -5.41 4.05
C ARG A 65 -24.10 -5.91 4.06
N TYR A 66 -23.43 -5.91 5.22
CA TYR A 66 -22.07 -6.44 5.41
C TYR A 66 -22.03 -7.93 5.73
N THR A 67 -23.15 -8.66 5.72
CA THR A 67 -23.13 -10.13 5.90
C THR A 67 -22.27 -10.83 4.84
N SER A 68 -22.16 -10.29 3.63
CA SER A 68 -21.23 -10.79 2.60
C SER A 68 -19.75 -10.63 2.96
N GLN A 69 -19.44 -9.88 4.02
CA GLN A 69 -18.11 -9.61 4.54
C GLN A 69 -17.90 -10.22 5.94
N ASP A 70 -18.71 -11.21 6.33
CA ASP A 70 -18.56 -11.90 7.62
C ASP A 70 -17.22 -12.65 7.75
N ALA A 71 -16.63 -13.07 6.63
CA ALA A 71 -15.27 -13.62 6.59
C ALA A 71 -14.17 -12.55 6.45
N SER A 72 -14.52 -11.28 6.64
CA SER A 72 -13.64 -10.12 6.46
C SER A 72 -13.76 -9.14 7.64
N GLN A 73 -14.16 -9.58 8.82
CA GLN A 73 -14.26 -8.71 10.00
C GLN A 73 -12.91 -8.04 10.36
N PRO A 74 -11.75 -8.72 10.28
CA PRO A 74 -10.45 -8.07 10.44
C PRO A 74 -10.19 -6.94 9.45
N TRP A 75 -10.63 -7.08 8.20
CA TRP A 75 -10.52 -6.02 7.20
C TRP A 75 -11.40 -4.82 7.53
N LEU A 76 -12.65 -5.06 7.93
CA LEU A 76 -13.56 -4.00 8.37
C LEU A 76 -12.99 -3.19 9.54
N MET A 77 -12.35 -3.88 10.48
CA MET A 77 -11.66 -3.25 11.61
C MET A 77 -10.44 -2.45 11.15
N PHE A 78 -9.54 -3.06 10.37
CA PHE A 78 -8.35 -2.39 9.86
C PHE A 78 -8.68 -1.14 9.05
N TRP A 79 -9.60 -1.25 8.08
CA TRP A 79 -10.04 -0.13 7.26
C TRP A 79 -10.58 1.03 8.10
N THR A 80 -11.36 0.72 9.13
CA THR A 80 -11.95 1.74 10.01
C THR A 80 -10.89 2.41 10.90
N LEU A 81 -10.05 1.61 11.57
CA LEU A 81 -9.02 2.12 12.49
C LEU A 81 -7.93 2.91 11.77
N GLN A 82 -7.49 2.43 10.61
CA GLN A 82 -6.46 3.12 9.84
C GLN A 82 -7.03 4.41 9.23
N ALA A 83 -8.30 4.43 8.78
CA ALA A 83 -8.92 5.66 8.29
C ALA A 83 -8.98 6.75 9.38
N PHE A 84 -9.25 6.40 10.65
CA PHE A 84 -9.12 7.33 11.78
C PHE A 84 -7.70 7.89 11.90
N SER A 85 -6.69 7.00 11.86
CA SER A 85 -5.28 7.38 11.95
C SER A 85 -4.84 8.32 10.82
N VAL A 86 -5.28 8.05 9.58
CA VAL A 86 -5.00 8.91 8.42
C VAL A 86 -5.70 10.26 8.55
N LEU A 87 -6.94 10.29 9.05
CA LEU A 87 -7.70 11.52 9.34
C LEU A 87 -7.19 12.31 10.57
N GLN A 88 -6.12 11.84 11.22
CA GLN A 88 -5.53 12.48 12.40
C GLN A 88 -6.46 12.47 13.63
N VAL A 89 -7.32 11.45 13.71
CA VAL A 89 -8.28 11.28 14.81
C VAL A 89 -7.83 10.10 15.67
N GLY A 90 -7.59 10.37 16.96
CA GLY A 90 -7.27 9.33 17.94
C GLY A 90 -8.52 8.62 18.42
N LEU A 91 -8.43 7.30 18.59
CA LEU A 91 -9.44 6.52 19.33
C LEU A 91 -9.19 6.61 20.83
N ASP A 92 -10.27 6.70 21.60
CA ASP A 92 -10.21 6.64 23.06
C ASP A 92 -9.73 5.26 23.55
N PRO A 93 -9.14 5.20 24.77
CA PRO A 93 -8.62 3.94 25.31
C PRO A 93 -9.64 2.81 25.42
N GLY A 94 -10.92 3.13 25.68
CA GLY A 94 -11.97 2.13 25.82
C GLY A 94 -12.30 1.44 24.50
N ASN A 95 -12.47 2.21 23.42
CA ASN A 95 -12.69 1.65 22.10
C ASN A 95 -11.45 0.93 21.56
N LYS A 96 -10.23 1.39 21.88
CA LYS A 96 -9.00 0.64 21.57
C LYS A 96 -8.99 -0.73 22.25
N GLN A 97 -9.33 -0.80 23.54
CA GLN A 97 -9.36 -2.07 24.28
C GLN A 97 -10.39 -3.05 23.71
N LYS A 98 -11.60 -2.58 23.40
CA LYS A 98 -12.62 -3.42 22.73
C LYS A 98 -12.15 -3.94 21.37
N ALA A 99 -11.46 -3.11 20.59
CA ALA A 99 -10.90 -3.54 19.32
C ALA A 99 -9.84 -4.63 19.52
N VAL A 100 -8.94 -4.48 20.50
CA VAL A 100 -7.95 -5.51 20.86
C VAL A 100 -8.63 -6.82 21.23
N GLU A 101 -9.59 -6.81 22.16
CA GLU A 101 -10.33 -8.00 22.58
C GLU A 101 -11.03 -8.69 21.40
N THR A 102 -11.67 -7.91 20.53
CA THR A 102 -12.32 -8.41 19.31
C THR A 102 -11.31 -9.06 18.37
N ILE A 103 -10.17 -8.41 18.11
CA ILE A 103 -9.14 -8.93 17.20
C ILE A 103 -8.53 -10.22 17.76
N MET A 104 -8.28 -10.27 19.06
CA MET A 104 -7.71 -11.46 19.70
C MET A 104 -8.66 -12.66 19.66
N ALA A 105 -9.98 -12.45 19.61
CA ALA A 105 -10.97 -13.51 19.41
C ALA A 105 -10.91 -14.15 18.00
N TRP A 106 -10.27 -13.48 17.03
CA TRP A 106 -10.05 -14.01 15.68
C TRP A 106 -8.75 -14.81 15.53
N GLN A 107 -7.87 -14.78 16.55
CA GLN A 107 -6.62 -15.54 16.49
C GLN A 107 -6.95 -17.04 16.50
N HIS A 108 -6.47 -17.74 15.47
CA HIS A 108 -6.73 -19.15 15.31
C HIS A 108 -5.84 -19.97 16.25
N PRO A 109 -6.35 -21.03 16.92
CA PRO A 109 -5.58 -21.82 17.89
C PRO A 109 -4.31 -22.46 17.33
N GLU A 110 -4.24 -22.71 16.01
CA GLU A 110 -3.07 -23.28 15.31
C GLU A 110 -2.19 -22.24 14.58
N GLY A 111 -2.45 -20.94 14.78
CA GLY A 111 -1.69 -19.84 14.18
C GLY A 111 -2.43 -19.13 13.06
N GLY A 112 -2.10 -17.85 12.85
CA GLY A 112 -2.85 -16.95 11.96
C GLY A 112 -4.11 -16.37 12.62
N PHE A 113 -4.82 -15.54 11.86
CA PHE A 113 -6.16 -15.04 12.22
C PHE A 113 -7.17 -15.47 11.14
N GLY A 114 -8.39 -15.76 11.57
CA GLY A 114 -9.52 -16.04 10.69
C GLY A 114 -10.32 -14.78 10.33
N GLY A 115 -11.29 -14.94 9.43
CA GLY A 115 -12.20 -13.87 9.00
C GLY A 115 -13.21 -13.40 10.05
N GLY A 116 -13.33 -14.16 11.13
CA GLY A 116 -14.19 -13.95 12.30
C GLY A 116 -13.93 -15.06 13.33
N PRO A 117 -14.57 -15.04 14.51
CA PRO A 117 -14.35 -16.03 15.55
C PRO A 117 -14.61 -17.45 15.02
N HIS A 118 -13.73 -18.40 15.37
CA HIS A 118 -13.80 -19.81 14.96
C HIS A 118 -13.68 -20.10 13.46
N GLN A 119 -13.47 -19.10 12.61
CA GLN A 119 -13.19 -19.32 11.19
C GLN A 119 -11.74 -19.79 10.98
N ALA A 120 -11.50 -20.49 9.86
CA ALA A 120 -10.16 -20.96 9.50
C ALA A 120 -9.18 -19.79 9.36
N ALA A 121 -7.92 -20.03 9.74
CA ALA A 121 -6.85 -19.06 9.55
C ALA A 121 -6.60 -18.78 8.06
N HIS A 122 -6.35 -17.51 7.73
CA HIS A 122 -6.14 -17.07 6.36
C HIS A 122 -5.17 -15.88 6.32
N LEU A 123 -4.28 -15.83 5.32
CA LEU A 123 -3.22 -14.81 5.23
C LEU A 123 -3.75 -13.37 5.18
N LEU A 124 -4.84 -13.12 4.45
CA LEU A 124 -5.44 -11.79 4.29
C LEU A 124 -6.00 -11.24 5.61
N PRO A 125 -6.92 -11.92 6.33
CA PRO A 125 -7.35 -11.46 7.65
C PRO A 125 -6.23 -11.45 8.68
N THR A 126 -5.20 -12.29 8.54
CA THR A 126 -3.98 -12.23 9.37
C THR A 126 -3.27 -10.88 9.24
N TYR A 127 -3.03 -10.40 8.01
CA TYR A 127 -2.47 -9.06 7.78
C TYR A 127 -3.35 -7.98 8.40
N ALA A 128 -4.66 -8.03 8.16
CA ALA A 128 -5.58 -7.00 8.63
C ALA A 128 -5.65 -6.98 10.17
N ALA A 129 -5.67 -8.14 10.84
CA ALA A 129 -5.65 -8.25 12.29
C ALA A 129 -4.36 -7.68 12.89
N VAL A 130 -3.19 -8.02 12.33
CA VAL A 130 -1.89 -7.54 12.81
C VAL A 130 -1.76 -6.03 12.61
N CYS A 131 -2.18 -5.49 11.47
CA CYS A 131 -2.18 -4.05 11.22
C CYS A 131 -3.19 -3.31 12.12
N ALA A 132 -4.37 -3.89 12.37
CA ALA A 132 -5.34 -3.33 13.32
C ALA A 132 -4.78 -3.31 14.75
N LEU A 133 -4.05 -4.37 15.16
CA LEU A 133 -3.34 -4.40 16.45
C LEU A 133 -2.21 -3.38 16.50
N ALA A 134 -1.50 -3.09 15.40
CA ALA A 134 -0.51 -2.02 15.37
C ALA A 134 -1.10 -0.65 15.74
N ILE A 135 -2.38 -0.41 15.43
CA ILE A 135 -3.09 0.85 15.66
C ILE A 135 -3.75 0.91 17.06
N ALA A 136 -4.45 -0.16 17.44
CA ALA A 136 -5.25 -0.21 18.66
C ALA A 136 -4.50 -0.80 19.86
N GLY A 137 -3.58 -1.73 19.61
CA GLY A 137 -2.86 -2.50 20.63
C GLY A 137 -1.65 -1.79 21.21
N LYS A 138 -0.99 -2.51 22.11
CA LYS A 138 0.22 -2.10 22.84
C LYS A 138 0.93 -3.34 23.42
N PRO A 139 2.19 -3.20 23.89
CA PRO A 139 2.84 -4.24 24.69
C PRO A 139 2.12 -4.53 26.01
N GLY A 140 2.37 -5.71 26.59
CA GLY A 140 1.90 -6.13 27.90
C GLY A 140 0.61 -6.95 27.90
N GLU A 141 0.19 -7.38 29.08
CA GLU A 141 -1.04 -8.14 29.29
C GLU A 141 -2.27 -7.34 28.83
N GLY A 142 -3.13 -7.99 28.04
CA GLY A 142 -4.33 -7.37 27.47
C GLY A 142 -4.07 -6.33 26.37
N GLY A 143 -2.81 -6.09 25.99
CA GLY A 143 -2.42 -5.13 24.95
C GLY A 143 -2.50 -5.68 23.51
N GLY A 144 -2.63 -6.99 23.35
CA GLY A 144 -2.76 -7.67 22.07
C GLY A 144 -1.42 -8.07 21.44
N TRP A 145 -0.37 -7.25 21.54
CA TRP A 145 0.89 -7.51 20.85
C TRP A 145 1.60 -8.76 21.38
N ASP A 146 1.74 -8.87 22.70
CA ASP A 146 2.43 -10.02 23.33
C ASP A 146 1.58 -11.30 23.35
N GLN A 147 0.30 -11.21 22.99
CA GLN A 147 -0.61 -12.35 22.89
C GLN A 147 -0.68 -12.95 21.48
N ILE A 148 0.01 -12.36 20.49
CA ILE A 148 0.18 -12.96 19.18
C ILE A 148 1.13 -14.17 19.31
N ASP A 149 0.64 -15.38 19.02
CA ASP A 149 1.47 -16.58 19.04
C ASP A 149 2.34 -16.64 17.77
N ARG A 150 3.51 -15.98 17.85
CA ARG A 150 4.50 -15.90 16.77
C ARG A 150 4.99 -17.27 16.29
N LYS A 151 5.08 -18.27 17.17
CA LYS A 151 5.55 -19.61 16.80
C LYS A 151 4.51 -20.33 15.96
N LYS A 152 3.25 -20.28 16.38
CA LYS A 152 2.14 -20.85 15.60
C LYS A 152 1.90 -20.07 14.32
N MET A 153 2.05 -18.75 14.33
CA MET A 153 2.01 -17.91 13.12
C MET A 153 3.03 -18.38 12.08
N TYR A 154 4.30 -18.58 12.48
CA TYR A 154 5.34 -19.07 11.58
C TYR A 154 5.04 -20.49 11.06
N LYS A 155 4.57 -21.39 11.94
CA LYS A 155 4.15 -22.75 11.54
C LYS A 155 3.00 -22.70 10.52
N PHE A 156 2.03 -21.82 10.71
CA PHE A 156 0.94 -21.60 9.77
C PHE A 156 1.47 -21.12 8.42
N PHE A 157 2.35 -20.11 8.38
CA PHE A 157 2.96 -19.63 7.14
C PHE A 157 3.73 -20.73 6.40
N MET A 158 4.56 -21.50 7.11
CA MET A 158 5.31 -22.62 6.52
C MET A 158 4.39 -23.71 5.98
N SER A 159 3.23 -23.97 6.63
CA SER A 159 2.26 -24.95 6.14
C SER A 159 1.55 -24.56 4.85
N LEU A 160 1.64 -23.28 4.44
CA LEU A 160 1.05 -22.76 3.21
C LEU A 160 2.06 -22.62 2.07
N LYS A 161 3.36 -22.69 2.38
CA LYS A 161 4.47 -22.53 1.42
C LYS A 161 4.43 -23.63 0.36
N GLN A 162 4.53 -23.25 -0.90
CA GLN A 162 4.57 -24.17 -2.03
C GLN A 162 6.01 -24.36 -2.56
N PRO A 163 6.31 -25.50 -3.23
CA PRO A 163 7.64 -25.77 -3.77
C PRO A 163 8.14 -24.74 -4.80
N ASP A 164 7.23 -24.00 -5.44
CA ASP A 164 7.55 -23.04 -6.48
C ASP A 164 7.78 -21.60 -5.98
N GLY A 165 7.85 -21.44 -4.64
CA GLY A 165 8.03 -20.16 -3.95
C GLY A 165 6.73 -19.41 -3.68
N SER A 166 5.59 -19.90 -4.18
CA SER A 166 4.27 -19.33 -3.93
C SER A 166 3.69 -19.78 -2.58
N PHE A 167 2.53 -19.25 -2.22
CA PHE A 167 1.82 -19.60 -0.99
C PHE A 167 0.34 -19.74 -1.27
N LEU A 168 -0.28 -20.76 -0.68
CA LEU A 168 -1.73 -20.80 -0.53
C LEU A 168 -2.16 -19.67 0.41
N VAL A 169 -3.34 -19.08 0.22
CA VAL A 169 -3.84 -18.05 1.14
C VAL A 169 -4.42 -18.61 2.43
N ALA A 170 -4.83 -19.88 2.40
CA ALA A 170 -5.30 -20.71 3.51
C ALA A 170 -5.17 -22.19 3.09
N HIS A 171 -5.33 -23.14 4.01
CA HIS A 171 -5.29 -24.57 3.64
C HIS A 171 -6.38 -24.88 2.60
N HIS A 172 -5.99 -25.56 1.51
CA HIS A 172 -6.87 -25.93 0.40
C HIS A 172 -7.49 -24.75 -0.38
N SER A 173 -6.87 -23.57 -0.34
CA SER A 173 -7.35 -22.36 -1.01
C SER A 173 -6.55 -22.02 -2.27
N GLU A 174 -6.80 -20.86 -2.85
CA GLU A 174 -6.07 -20.32 -4.00
C GLU A 174 -4.63 -19.94 -3.68
N VAL A 175 -3.83 -19.82 -4.74
CA VAL A 175 -2.50 -19.20 -4.74
C VAL A 175 -2.58 -17.90 -5.52
N ASP A 176 -2.19 -16.80 -4.88
CA ASP A 176 -1.92 -15.53 -5.56
C ASP A 176 -1.06 -14.59 -4.69
N VAL A 177 -0.58 -13.51 -5.31
CA VAL A 177 0.35 -12.56 -4.71
C VAL A 177 -0.21 -11.76 -3.54
N ARG A 178 -1.55 -11.70 -3.33
CA ARG A 178 -2.14 -11.06 -2.14
C ARG A 178 -1.70 -11.79 -0.88
N GLY A 179 -1.69 -13.13 -0.92
CA GLY A 179 -1.25 -13.97 0.18
C GLY A 179 0.21 -13.67 0.57
N ILE A 180 1.08 -13.58 -0.43
CA ILE A 180 2.51 -13.27 -0.24
C ILE A 180 2.70 -11.88 0.39
N TYR A 181 2.04 -10.86 -0.15
CA TYR A 181 2.12 -9.52 0.43
C TYR A 181 1.67 -9.50 1.90
N CYS A 182 0.52 -10.10 2.20
CA CYS A 182 -0.02 -10.18 3.55
C CYS A 182 0.91 -10.92 4.52
N LEU A 183 1.49 -12.04 4.07
CA LEU A 183 2.47 -12.83 4.82
C LEU A 183 3.75 -12.04 5.09
N LEU A 184 4.32 -11.39 4.07
CA LEU A 184 5.58 -10.65 4.21
C LEU A 184 5.43 -9.44 5.12
N VAL A 185 4.33 -8.68 5.02
CA VAL A 185 4.07 -7.58 5.96
C VAL A 185 3.96 -8.12 7.38
N THR A 186 3.18 -9.17 7.59
CA THR A 186 3.00 -9.75 8.94
C THR A 186 4.32 -10.28 9.50
N ALA A 187 5.08 -11.03 8.70
CA ALA A 187 6.35 -11.60 9.12
C ALA A 187 7.41 -10.53 9.41
N THR A 188 7.38 -9.43 8.65
CA THR A 188 8.23 -8.26 8.88
C THR A 188 7.84 -7.53 10.16
N LEU A 189 6.56 -7.18 10.36
CA LEU A 189 6.13 -6.45 11.56
C LEU A 189 6.40 -7.24 12.85
N LEU A 190 6.28 -8.57 12.80
CA LEU A 190 6.43 -9.46 13.95
C LEU A 190 7.83 -10.04 14.14
N ASP A 191 8.81 -9.66 13.32
CA ASP A 191 10.19 -10.20 13.37
C ASP A 191 10.22 -11.74 13.31
N ILE A 192 9.54 -12.33 12.33
CA ILE A 192 9.49 -13.80 12.10
C ILE A 192 9.80 -14.19 10.66
N ILE A 193 10.27 -13.25 9.83
CA ILE A 193 10.71 -13.53 8.46
C ILE A 193 12.09 -14.22 8.48
N THR A 194 12.25 -15.28 7.70
CA THR A 194 13.48 -16.07 7.59
C THR A 194 13.80 -16.35 6.12
N SER A 195 15.06 -16.68 5.81
CA SER A 195 15.46 -17.08 4.45
C SER A 195 14.70 -18.32 3.97
N GLU A 196 14.47 -19.28 4.86
CA GLU A 196 13.67 -20.49 4.57
C GLU A 196 12.23 -20.12 4.18
N LEU A 197 11.59 -19.25 4.96
CA LEU A 197 10.22 -18.84 4.71
C LEU A 197 10.08 -18.26 3.30
N VAL A 198 11.00 -17.40 2.88
CA VAL A 198 10.88 -16.66 1.60
C VAL A 198 11.66 -17.28 0.43
N GLU A 199 12.21 -18.48 0.61
CA GLU A 199 12.95 -19.16 -0.45
C GLU A 199 12.09 -19.34 -1.72
N GLY A 200 12.63 -18.95 -2.88
CA GLY A 200 11.94 -19.04 -4.17
C GLY A 200 10.85 -17.97 -4.42
N THR A 201 10.43 -17.23 -3.38
CA THR A 201 9.31 -16.29 -3.49
C THR A 201 9.59 -15.12 -4.43
N ALA A 202 10.83 -14.62 -4.48
CA ALA A 202 11.21 -13.60 -5.46
C ALA A 202 11.08 -14.12 -6.90
N SER A 203 11.46 -15.38 -7.17
CA SER A 203 11.31 -15.98 -8.49
C SER A 203 9.84 -16.15 -8.88
N PHE A 204 8.96 -16.50 -7.94
CA PHE A 204 7.51 -16.49 -8.18
C PHE A 204 6.99 -15.08 -8.50
N ILE A 205 7.37 -14.05 -7.73
CA ILE A 205 6.92 -12.67 -7.99
C ILE A 205 7.38 -12.18 -9.36
N ALA A 206 8.64 -12.47 -9.75
CA ALA A 206 9.16 -12.10 -11.06
C ALA A 206 8.34 -12.71 -12.21
N SER A 207 7.88 -13.96 -12.07
CA SER A 207 7.07 -14.62 -13.10
C SER A 207 5.63 -14.10 -13.20
N LEU A 208 5.18 -13.26 -12.28
CA LEU A 208 3.85 -12.64 -12.36
C LEU A 208 3.79 -11.47 -13.35
N GLN A 209 4.94 -10.91 -13.75
CA GLN A 209 4.97 -9.72 -14.58
C GLN A 209 4.48 -10.03 -15.99
N THR A 210 3.50 -9.26 -16.45
CA THR A 210 2.85 -9.45 -17.75
C THR A 210 3.57 -8.66 -18.86
N TYR A 211 3.16 -8.89 -20.11
CA TYR A 211 3.65 -8.12 -21.26
C TYR A 211 3.30 -6.63 -21.17
N GLU A 212 2.24 -6.26 -20.42
CA GLU A 212 1.84 -4.85 -20.23
C GLU A 212 2.81 -4.11 -19.29
N GLY A 213 3.52 -4.83 -18.42
CA GLY A 213 4.47 -4.30 -17.45
C GLY A 213 4.01 -4.38 -16.00
N GLY A 214 2.70 -4.36 -15.74
CA GLY A 214 2.13 -4.69 -14.42
C GLY A 214 2.12 -6.19 -14.14
N PHE A 215 1.69 -6.58 -12.94
CA PHE A 215 1.70 -7.97 -12.47
C PHE A 215 0.30 -8.58 -12.42
N SER A 216 0.24 -9.86 -12.76
CA SER A 216 -0.93 -10.71 -12.62
C SER A 216 -1.04 -11.31 -11.21
N SER A 217 -2.12 -12.03 -10.95
CA SER A 217 -2.38 -12.62 -9.62
C SER A 217 -1.42 -13.75 -9.26
N ALA A 218 -1.12 -14.63 -10.21
CA ALA A 218 -0.35 -15.85 -10.02
C ALA A 218 0.42 -16.19 -11.32
N SER A 219 1.26 -17.21 -11.30
CA SER A 219 1.90 -17.76 -12.51
C SER A 219 1.88 -19.28 -12.45
N GLN A 220 1.83 -19.94 -13.60
CA GLN A 220 1.77 -21.39 -13.66
C GLN A 220 3.16 -22.01 -13.49
N PRO A 221 3.39 -22.87 -12.48
CA PRO A 221 4.60 -23.68 -12.41
C PRO A 221 4.50 -24.93 -13.29
N TYR A 222 5.65 -25.41 -13.76
CA TYR A 222 5.80 -26.71 -14.40
C TYR A 222 6.89 -27.50 -13.69
N TYR A 223 6.72 -28.82 -13.64
CA TYR A 223 7.62 -29.72 -12.93
C TYR A 223 8.05 -30.88 -13.81
N THR A 224 9.29 -31.32 -13.66
CA THR A 224 9.79 -32.56 -14.25
C THR A 224 9.93 -33.64 -13.18
N PRO A 225 9.76 -34.93 -13.54
CA PRO A 225 10.07 -36.03 -12.64
C PRO A 225 11.54 -35.98 -12.20
N SER A 226 11.81 -36.38 -10.95
CA SER A 226 13.19 -36.59 -10.49
C SER A 226 13.87 -37.70 -11.29
N SER A 227 15.17 -37.58 -11.53
CA SER A 227 16.00 -38.66 -12.09
C SER A 227 16.15 -39.85 -11.14
N SER A 228 15.87 -39.65 -9.85
CA SER A 228 15.83 -40.71 -8.84
C SER A 228 14.40 -41.25 -8.67
N ALA A 229 14.25 -42.58 -8.66
CA ALA A 229 12.95 -43.22 -8.44
C ALA A 229 12.40 -42.84 -7.05
N GLY A 230 11.27 -42.12 -7.03
CA GLY A 230 10.64 -41.62 -5.80
C GLY A 230 11.15 -40.26 -5.30
N GLY A 231 12.07 -39.59 -6.01
CA GLY A 231 12.51 -38.24 -5.65
C GLY A 231 11.46 -37.16 -5.93
N PRO A 232 11.53 -35.99 -5.25
CA PRO A 232 10.60 -34.89 -5.46
C PRO A 232 10.69 -34.35 -6.88
N SER A 233 9.56 -33.93 -7.45
CA SER A 233 9.54 -33.27 -8.75
C SER A 233 10.37 -32.00 -8.74
N ILE A 234 11.09 -31.75 -9.82
CA ILE A 234 12.00 -30.60 -9.96
C ILE A 234 11.22 -29.48 -10.65
N LEU A 235 11.18 -28.29 -10.03
CA LEU A 235 10.58 -27.11 -10.63
C LEU A 235 11.38 -26.68 -11.87
N LEU A 236 10.69 -26.46 -12.98
CA LEU A 236 11.29 -25.85 -14.17
C LEU A 236 11.44 -24.34 -13.97
N GLU A 237 12.63 -23.82 -14.25
CA GLU A 237 12.88 -22.36 -14.22
C GLU A 237 12.02 -21.62 -15.24
N THR A 238 11.81 -22.22 -16.42
CA THR A 238 10.97 -21.67 -17.50
C THR A 238 10.27 -22.78 -18.28
N PRO A 239 9.09 -22.51 -18.88
CA PRO A 239 8.31 -21.27 -18.78
C PRO A 239 7.55 -21.18 -17.44
N ARG A 240 7.28 -19.96 -16.96
CA ARG A 240 6.33 -19.69 -15.86
C ARG A 240 5.35 -18.59 -16.27
N PRO A 241 4.34 -18.92 -17.10
CA PRO A 241 3.47 -17.90 -17.67
C PRO A 241 2.59 -17.25 -16.59
N PRO A 242 2.43 -15.92 -16.61
CA PRO A 242 1.50 -15.21 -15.73
C PRO A 242 0.05 -15.65 -15.99
N LEU A 243 -0.73 -15.77 -14.92
CA LEU A 243 -2.14 -16.16 -14.94
C LEU A 243 -3.02 -14.94 -14.67
N GLY A 244 -3.44 -14.28 -15.75
CA GLY A 244 -4.31 -13.12 -15.73
C GLY A 244 -3.66 -11.85 -16.29
N GLU A 245 -4.45 -10.77 -16.29
CA GLU A 245 -4.04 -9.43 -16.74
C GLU A 245 -3.20 -8.72 -15.68
N ALA A 246 -2.44 -7.70 -16.08
CA ALA A 246 -1.88 -6.73 -15.15
C ALA A 246 -3.01 -6.05 -14.36
N HIS A 247 -2.87 -5.97 -13.03
CA HIS A 247 -3.90 -5.37 -12.18
C HIS A 247 -3.30 -4.56 -11.03
N GLY A 248 -3.82 -3.38 -10.73
CA GLY A 248 -3.26 -2.44 -9.77
C GLY A 248 -3.04 -3.05 -8.39
N GLY A 249 -4.05 -3.76 -7.87
CA GLY A 249 -3.94 -4.48 -6.60
C GLY A 249 -2.82 -5.54 -6.58
N TYR A 250 -2.71 -6.35 -7.63
CA TYR A 250 -1.67 -7.39 -7.72
C TYR A 250 -0.29 -6.79 -7.98
N THR A 251 -0.21 -5.74 -8.81
CA THR A 251 0.99 -4.95 -9.05
C THR A 251 1.53 -4.34 -7.76
N PHE A 252 0.68 -3.75 -6.93
CA PHE A 252 1.10 -3.26 -5.61
C PHE A 252 1.63 -4.39 -4.74
N CYS A 253 0.86 -5.48 -4.60
CA CYS A 253 1.25 -6.62 -3.77
C CYS A 253 2.59 -7.19 -4.24
N ALA A 254 2.79 -7.35 -5.55
CA ALA A 254 4.02 -7.84 -6.15
C ALA A 254 5.20 -6.89 -5.92
N LEU A 255 5.02 -5.58 -6.15
CA LEU A 255 6.07 -4.58 -5.98
C LEU A 255 6.48 -4.42 -4.50
N ALA A 256 5.51 -4.29 -3.59
CA ALA A 256 5.79 -4.20 -2.16
C ALA A 256 6.48 -5.46 -1.63
N SER A 257 6.03 -6.64 -2.09
CA SER A 257 6.69 -7.91 -1.78
C SER A 257 8.12 -7.96 -2.32
N TRP A 258 8.34 -7.52 -3.56
CA TRP A 258 9.66 -7.43 -4.16
C TRP A 258 10.61 -6.56 -3.33
N VAL A 259 10.15 -5.39 -2.89
CA VAL A 259 10.92 -4.48 -2.03
C VAL A 259 11.27 -5.14 -0.69
N MET A 260 10.32 -5.81 -0.04
CA MET A 260 10.58 -6.52 1.23
C MET A 260 11.53 -7.72 1.08
N LEU A 261 11.66 -8.27 -0.13
CA LEU A 261 12.54 -9.40 -0.43
C LEU A 261 13.97 -9.00 -0.82
N LEU A 262 14.24 -7.72 -1.09
CA LEU A 262 15.58 -7.23 -1.44
C LEU A 262 16.69 -7.69 -0.47
N PRO A 263 16.49 -7.71 0.88
CA PRO A 263 17.50 -8.20 1.83
C PRO A 263 17.90 -9.68 1.68
N PHE A 264 17.06 -10.46 1.00
CA PHE A 264 17.19 -11.91 0.81
C PHE A 264 17.74 -12.27 -0.58
N LEU A 265 17.79 -11.30 -1.50
CA LEU A 265 18.42 -11.49 -2.80
C LEU A 265 19.95 -11.47 -2.65
N PRO A 266 20.68 -12.37 -3.33
CA PRO A 266 22.14 -12.35 -3.27
C PRO A 266 22.69 -11.02 -3.81
N SER A 267 23.77 -10.52 -3.21
CA SER A 267 24.36 -9.23 -3.61
C SER A 267 25.10 -9.26 -4.96
N SER A 268 25.38 -10.44 -5.52
CA SER A 268 26.09 -10.58 -6.80
C SER A 268 25.13 -10.86 -7.96
N SER A 269 25.29 -10.11 -9.05
CA SER A 269 24.52 -10.24 -10.28
C SER A 269 24.91 -11.50 -11.07
N SER A 270 24.55 -12.68 -10.56
CA SER A 270 24.59 -13.92 -11.36
C SER A 270 23.47 -13.89 -12.41
N ALA A 271 23.66 -14.60 -13.51
CA ALA A 271 22.65 -14.74 -14.56
C ALA A 271 21.35 -15.43 -14.07
N SER A 272 21.40 -16.16 -12.95
CA SER A 272 20.30 -16.94 -12.39
C SER A 272 19.41 -16.19 -11.38
N GLN A 273 19.65 -14.91 -11.12
CA GLN A 273 18.80 -14.15 -10.19
C GLN A 273 17.45 -13.76 -10.81
N PRO A 274 16.35 -13.84 -10.04
CA PRO A 274 15.06 -13.32 -10.51
C PRO A 274 15.17 -11.80 -10.74
N LYS A 275 14.49 -11.31 -11.78
CA LYS A 275 14.48 -9.88 -12.16
C LYS A 275 13.08 -9.46 -12.58
N ILE A 276 12.75 -8.21 -12.29
CA ILE A 276 11.55 -7.54 -12.81
C ILE A 276 11.96 -6.46 -13.82
N ASN A 277 11.15 -6.24 -14.85
CA ASN A 277 11.35 -5.17 -15.82
C ASN A 277 10.77 -3.86 -15.26
N LYS A 278 11.67 -3.02 -14.75
CA LYS A 278 11.36 -1.74 -14.09
C LYS A 278 10.74 -0.71 -15.05
N ASN A 279 11.20 -0.69 -16.30
CA ASN A 279 10.75 0.28 -17.29
C ASN A 279 9.32 0.01 -17.75
N SER A 280 8.99 -1.26 -18.02
CA SER A 280 7.61 -1.63 -18.36
C SER A 280 6.67 -1.43 -17.17
N LEU A 281 7.11 -1.73 -15.95
CA LEU A 281 6.35 -1.45 -14.73
C LEU A 281 6.03 0.04 -14.58
N LEU A 282 7.04 0.91 -14.67
CA LEU A 282 6.85 2.36 -14.59
C LEU A 282 5.86 2.84 -15.65
N ARG A 283 6.07 2.44 -16.91
CA ARG A 283 5.18 2.77 -18.02
C ARG A 283 3.74 2.35 -17.72
N TRP A 284 3.54 1.14 -17.22
CA TRP A 284 2.20 0.63 -16.92
C TRP A 284 1.53 1.45 -15.80
N LEU A 285 2.25 1.71 -14.69
CA LEU A 285 1.74 2.49 -13.56
C LEU A 285 1.29 3.90 -13.98
N VAL A 286 2.10 4.63 -14.76
CA VAL A 286 1.72 5.99 -15.21
C VAL A 286 0.52 5.97 -16.16
N GLN A 287 0.38 4.92 -16.99
CA GLN A 287 -0.76 4.77 -17.92
C GLN A 287 -2.07 4.39 -17.22
N MET A 288 -2.01 3.96 -15.95
CA MET A 288 -3.21 3.73 -15.16
C MET A 288 -3.82 5.02 -14.61
N GLN A 289 -3.13 6.17 -14.69
CA GLN A 289 -3.75 7.43 -14.32
C GLN A 289 -4.70 7.90 -15.43
N GLY A 290 -5.91 8.26 -15.05
CA GLY A 290 -6.94 8.74 -15.96
C GLY A 290 -6.59 10.10 -16.56
N VAL A 291 -7.16 10.38 -17.72
CA VAL A 291 -7.02 11.68 -18.39
C VAL A 291 -7.87 12.76 -17.68
N PRO A 292 -7.79 14.05 -18.06
CA PRO A 292 -8.59 15.10 -17.40
C PRO A 292 -10.11 14.84 -17.37
N ALA A 293 -10.68 14.18 -18.40
CA ALA A 293 -12.10 13.78 -18.40
C ALA A 293 -12.45 12.72 -17.32
N GLU A 294 -11.45 12.02 -16.81
CA GLU A 294 -11.54 11.07 -15.70
C GLU A 294 -11.08 11.69 -14.36
N LEU A 295 -10.85 13.01 -14.35
CA LEU A 295 -10.31 13.81 -13.25
C LEU A 295 -8.95 13.35 -12.69
N GLY A 296 -8.21 12.50 -13.42
CA GLY A 296 -6.91 11.99 -12.95
C GLY A 296 -6.97 10.95 -11.84
N GLY A 297 -8.12 10.32 -11.62
CA GLY A 297 -8.22 9.10 -10.80
C GLY A 297 -7.48 7.93 -11.44
N PHE A 298 -7.20 6.88 -10.68
CA PHE A 298 -6.52 5.69 -11.21
C PHE A 298 -7.52 4.59 -11.60
N LYS A 299 -7.21 3.86 -12.67
CA LYS A 299 -7.88 2.60 -13.03
C LYS A 299 -7.04 1.39 -12.65
N GLY A 300 -7.70 0.26 -12.44
CA GLY A 300 -7.02 -0.96 -11.99
C GLY A 300 -6.32 -1.73 -13.09
N ARG A 301 -6.78 -1.60 -14.33
CA ARG A 301 -6.24 -2.29 -15.50
C ARG A 301 -6.66 -1.59 -16.78
N THR A 302 -6.00 -1.95 -17.88
CA THR A 302 -6.17 -1.31 -19.17
C THR A 302 -7.62 -1.35 -19.64
N ASN A 303 -8.14 -0.23 -20.17
CA ASN A 303 -9.52 -0.11 -20.67
C ASN A 303 -10.63 -0.41 -19.64
N LYS A 304 -10.36 -0.24 -18.34
CA LYS A 304 -11.38 -0.20 -17.29
C LYS A 304 -11.52 1.20 -16.71
N LEU A 305 -12.62 1.41 -16.01
CA LEU A 305 -12.97 2.68 -15.40
C LEU A 305 -12.04 3.02 -14.23
N VAL A 306 -11.84 4.32 -13.99
CA VAL A 306 -11.23 4.83 -12.75
C VAL A 306 -12.02 4.40 -11.52
N ASP A 307 -11.36 4.22 -10.38
CA ASP A 307 -11.95 3.83 -9.11
C ASP A 307 -11.04 4.31 -7.96
N GLY A 308 -11.64 4.96 -6.96
CA GLY A 308 -10.94 5.56 -5.82
C GLY A 308 -10.10 4.58 -4.99
N CYS A 309 -10.35 3.28 -5.03
CA CYS A 309 -9.45 2.35 -4.34
C CYS A 309 -8.07 2.25 -5.01
N TYR A 310 -7.95 2.50 -6.31
CA TYR A 310 -6.67 2.51 -7.02
C TYR A 310 -5.84 3.76 -6.72
N SER A 311 -6.41 4.76 -6.05
CA SER A 311 -5.62 5.84 -5.46
C SER A 311 -4.54 5.30 -4.51
N TRP A 312 -4.82 4.21 -3.78
CA TRP A 312 -3.81 3.50 -3.00
C TRP A 312 -3.10 2.43 -3.82
N TRP A 313 -3.83 1.50 -4.45
CA TRP A 313 -3.19 0.35 -5.09
C TRP A 313 -2.29 0.72 -6.28
N VAL A 314 -2.59 1.80 -6.99
CA VAL A 314 -1.70 2.30 -8.04
C VAL A 314 -0.93 3.51 -7.55
N GLY A 315 -1.61 4.53 -7.01
CA GLY A 315 -0.94 5.76 -6.54
C GLY A 315 0.07 5.52 -5.41
N GLY A 316 -0.22 4.62 -4.48
CA GLY A 316 0.70 4.24 -3.40
C GLY A 316 1.93 3.45 -3.87
N ALA A 317 1.87 2.82 -5.04
CA ALA A 317 2.99 2.05 -5.60
C ALA A 317 4.18 2.96 -6.00
N PHE A 318 3.92 4.23 -6.32
CA PHE A 318 4.96 5.17 -6.74
C PHE A 318 6.03 5.41 -5.67
N ALA A 319 5.66 5.41 -4.39
CA ALA A 319 6.60 5.55 -3.26
C ALA A 319 7.57 4.36 -3.12
N LEU A 320 7.31 3.24 -3.80
CA LEU A 320 8.16 2.04 -3.78
C LEU A 320 9.17 2.01 -4.94
N LEU A 321 9.03 2.88 -5.94
CA LEU A 321 9.84 2.87 -7.15
C LEU A 321 11.31 3.22 -6.89
N GLU A 322 11.57 4.16 -5.95
CA GLU A 322 12.94 4.51 -5.55
C GLU A 322 13.67 3.32 -4.90
N SER A 323 12.97 2.46 -4.15
CA SER A 323 13.56 1.26 -3.54
C SER A 323 14.04 0.24 -4.56
N ILE A 324 13.51 0.29 -5.79
CA ILE A 324 13.99 -0.52 -6.91
C ILE A 324 14.86 0.29 -7.88
N GLY A 325 15.29 1.50 -7.52
CA GLY A 325 16.22 2.31 -8.30
C GLY A 325 15.61 3.10 -9.45
N ILE A 326 14.30 3.33 -9.44
CA ILE A 326 13.66 4.31 -10.33
C ILE A 326 13.60 5.63 -9.55
N ASN A 327 14.50 6.57 -9.87
CA ASN A 327 14.53 7.89 -9.24
C ASN A 327 13.84 8.92 -10.14
N PRO A 328 12.77 9.61 -9.70
CA PRO A 328 12.10 10.65 -10.46
C PRO A 328 13.05 11.72 -11.04
N ALA A 329 14.03 12.19 -10.25
CA ALA A 329 14.98 13.21 -10.66
C ALA A 329 15.95 12.74 -11.78
N ALA A 330 16.12 11.44 -11.97
CA ALA A 330 16.96 10.87 -13.02
C ALA A 330 16.20 10.56 -14.32
N VAL A 331 14.86 10.62 -14.31
CA VAL A 331 14.01 10.30 -15.47
C VAL A 331 13.82 11.51 -16.38
N VAL A 332 14.07 12.73 -15.90
CA VAL A 332 14.02 13.97 -16.69
C VAL A 332 15.44 14.31 -17.21
N PRO A 333 15.73 14.15 -18.51
CA PRO A 333 17.03 14.54 -19.06
C PRO A 333 17.12 16.07 -19.09
N GLY A 334 17.98 16.66 -18.27
CA GLY A 334 18.30 18.11 -18.31
C GLY A 334 18.05 18.89 -17.02
N ALA A 335 17.50 18.28 -15.96
CA ALA A 335 17.42 18.90 -14.65
C ALA A 335 18.80 18.86 -13.97
N GLY A 336 19.59 19.91 -14.14
CA GLY A 336 20.79 20.15 -13.34
C GLY A 336 20.43 20.24 -11.86
N ALA A 337 21.40 19.92 -10.98
CA ALA A 337 21.23 20.08 -9.53
C ALA A 337 20.72 21.50 -9.21
N PRO A 338 19.76 21.66 -8.27
CA PRO A 338 19.21 22.97 -7.97
C PRO A 338 20.30 23.84 -7.35
N THR A 339 20.79 24.82 -8.11
CA THR A 339 21.64 25.89 -7.59
C THR A 339 20.77 26.84 -6.78
N ALA A 340 21.12 26.98 -5.50
CA ALA A 340 20.40 27.80 -4.54
C ALA A 340 20.59 29.31 -4.80
N GLU A 341 19.86 29.87 -5.76
CA GLU A 341 19.61 31.32 -5.80
C GLU A 341 18.16 31.57 -6.27
N LYS A 342 17.28 31.93 -5.32
CA LYS A 342 15.95 32.45 -5.64
C LYS A 342 16.08 33.92 -6.00
N GLN A 343 15.79 34.28 -7.25
CA GLN A 343 15.45 35.65 -7.62
C GLN A 343 13.93 35.79 -7.63
N ASP A 344 13.44 36.77 -6.86
CA ASP A 344 12.03 37.15 -6.82
C ASP A 344 11.61 37.77 -8.16
N GLY A 345 10.57 37.20 -8.77
CA GLY A 345 9.80 37.88 -9.81
C GLY A 345 9.96 37.33 -11.23
N ASP A 346 9.55 36.09 -11.45
CA ASP A 346 8.86 35.66 -12.68
C ASP A 346 8.10 34.35 -12.38
N ASP A 347 6.82 34.30 -12.76
CA ASP A 347 5.86 33.22 -12.50
C ASP A 347 6.16 32.01 -13.41
N TRP A 348 7.33 31.41 -13.24
CA TRP A 348 7.67 30.11 -13.83
C TRP A 348 7.15 29.02 -12.87
N ASP A 349 6.06 28.37 -13.25
CA ASP A 349 5.58 27.17 -12.55
C ASP A 349 6.72 26.14 -12.49
N ASP A 350 7.22 25.85 -11.28
CA ASP A 350 8.17 24.77 -11.05
C ASP A 350 7.60 23.48 -11.67
N ILE A 351 8.41 22.78 -12.47
CA ILE A 351 8.01 21.51 -13.08
C ILE A 351 7.79 20.50 -11.93
N ASP A 352 6.57 19.97 -11.81
CA ASP A 352 6.29 18.85 -10.91
C ASP A 352 7.03 17.61 -11.44
N ASP A 353 8.24 17.37 -10.91
CA ASP A 353 9.08 16.20 -11.20
C ASP A 353 8.47 14.87 -10.69
N SER A 354 7.22 14.88 -10.22
CA SER A 354 6.53 13.67 -9.82
C SER A 354 6.23 12.76 -11.02
N LEU A 355 6.44 11.47 -10.82
CA LEU A 355 6.09 10.42 -11.79
C LEU A 355 4.56 10.23 -11.93
N MET A 356 3.75 10.81 -11.04
CA MET A 356 2.29 10.82 -11.15
C MET A 356 1.76 12.24 -10.99
N ASN A 357 0.62 12.55 -11.61
CA ASN A 357 -0.03 13.84 -11.39
C ASN A 357 -0.71 13.87 -10.01
N ARG A 358 0.03 14.33 -9.00
CA ARG A 358 -0.41 14.35 -7.60
C ARG A 358 -1.62 15.25 -7.40
N LYS A 359 -1.65 16.42 -8.06
CA LYS A 359 -2.76 17.38 -7.97
C LYS A 359 -4.06 16.77 -8.48
N ALA A 360 -4.05 16.16 -9.66
CA ALA A 360 -5.25 15.57 -10.25
C ALA A 360 -5.80 14.41 -9.40
N LEU A 361 -4.92 13.56 -8.83
CA LEU A 361 -5.37 12.50 -7.93
C LEU A 361 -6.09 13.05 -6.69
N GLN A 362 -5.59 14.14 -6.10
CA GLN A 362 -6.27 14.80 -4.98
C GLN A 362 -7.61 15.38 -5.41
N GLU A 363 -7.69 16.03 -6.57
CA GLU A 363 -8.93 16.58 -7.11
C GLU A 363 -9.97 15.49 -7.38
N TYR A 364 -9.59 14.35 -7.95
CA TYR A 364 -10.49 13.20 -8.13
C TYR A 364 -11.09 12.74 -6.79
N ILE A 365 -10.25 12.57 -5.75
CA ILE A 365 -10.70 12.12 -4.43
C ILE A 365 -11.62 13.16 -3.79
N LEU A 366 -11.25 14.45 -3.85
CA LEU A 366 -11.96 15.54 -3.20
C LEU A 366 -13.27 15.90 -3.92
N PHE A 367 -13.34 15.83 -5.25
CA PHE A 367 -14.57 16.15 -5.99
C PHE A 367 -15.49 14.94 -6.18
N ALA A 368 -14.94 13.78 -6.57
CA ALA A 368 -15.75 12.62 -6.94
C ALA A 368 -15.73 11.50 -5.89
N GLY A 369 -14.61 11.31 -5.20
CA GLY A 369 -14.39 10.21 -4.25
C GLY A 369 -15.15 10.32 -2.92
N GLN A 370 -15.62 11.51 -2.54
CA GLN A 370 -16.38 11.71 -1.30
C GLN A 370 -17.86 11.34 -1.47
N HIS A 371 -18.44 10.67 -0.47
CA HIS A 371 -19.89 10.49 -0.40
C HIS A 371 -20.52 11.57 0.50
N PRO A 372 -21.64 12.22 0.09
CA PRO A 372 -22.22 13.34 0.83
C PRO A 372 -22.59 13.04 2.30
N ALA A 373 -22.95 11.79 2.61
CA ALA A 373 -23.30 11.34 3.97
C ALA A 373 -22.08 10.88 4.83
N GLY A 374 -20.86 11.13 4.36
CA GLY A 374 -19.62 10.61 4.96
C GLY A 374 -19.18 9.26 4.36
N GLY A 375 -17.91 8.91 4.61
CA GLY A 375 -17.18 7.86 3.90
C GLY A 375 -16.74 8.26 2.48
N LEU A 376 -15.86 7.46 1.88
CA LEU A 376 -15.43 7.59 0.49
C LEU A 376 -15.83 6.33 -0.30
N ARG A 377 -15.84 6.44 -1.64
CA ARG A 377 -16.44 5.47 -2.57
C ARG A 377 -15.52 5.16 -3.75
N ASP A 378 -15.88 4.13 -4.51
CA ASP A 378 -15.31 3.81 -5.83
C ASP A 378 -15.38 5.05 -6.75
N LYS A 379 -16.59 5.41 -7.18
CA LYS A 379 -16.89 6.55 -8.03
C LYS A 379 -18.35 6.96 -7.82
N PRO A 380 -18.79 8.18 -8.15
CA PRO A 380 -20.22 8.45 -8.23
C PRO A 380 -20.91 7.54 -9.28
N PRO A 381 -22.14 7.07 -9.03
CA PRO A 381 -22.98 7.29 -7.85
C PRO A 381 -22.87 6.19 -6.78
N LYS A 382 -21.77 5.41 -6.73
CA LYS A 382 -21.61 4.30 -5.79
C LYS A 382 -21.69 4.78 -4.33
N HIS A 383 -22.19 3.89 -3.46
CA HIS A 383 -22.21 4.13 -2.03
C HIS A 383 -20.80 4.11 -1.43
N ALA A 384 -20.62 4.79 -0.31
CA ALA A 384 -19.42 4.64 0.50
C ALA A 384 -19.41 3.29 1.24
N ASP A 385 -18.18 2.78 1.43
CA ASP A 385 -17.87 1.63 2.26
C ASP A 385 -16.50 1.83 2.96
N ALA A 386 -16.18 0.98 3.95
CA ALA A 386 -14.96 1.12 4.73
C ALA A 386 -13.69 0.90 3.89
N TYR A 387 -13.73 -0.01 2.91
CA TYR A 387 -12.60 -0.32 2.04
C TYR A 387 -12.21 0.89 1.18
N HIS A 388 -13.17 1.47 0.46
CA HIS A 388 -12.92 2.67 -0.35
C HIS A 388 -12.60 3.89 0.51
N THR A 389 -13.21 3.98 1.71
CA THR A 389 -12.87 5.03 2.68
C THR A 389 -11.38 5.02 3.02
N LEU A 390 -10.82 3.89 3.44
CA LEU A 390 -9.38 3.82 3.70
C LEU A 390 -8.58 4.02 2.42
N SER A 391 -8.92 3.33 1.34
CA SER A 391 -8.09 3.29 0.13
C SER A 391 -7.97 4.68 -0.53
N CYS A 392 -9.06 5.45 -0.55
CA CYS A 392 -9.02 6.85 -1.00
C CYS A 392 -8.20 7.73 -0.05
N LEU A 393 -8.33 7.57 1.27
CA LEU A 393 -7.56 8.38 2.24
C LEU A 393 -6.06 8.05 2.20
N ALA A 394 -5.70 6.78 2.06
CA ALA A 394 -4.32 6.34 1.89
C ALA A 394 -3.73 6.86 0.57
N GLY A 395 -4.51 6.81 -0.52
CA GLY A 395 -4.12 7.42 -1.79
C GLY A 395 -3.99 8.94 -1.73
N LEU A 396 -4.87 9.62 -0.99
CA LEU A 396 -4.77 11.05 -0.71
C LEU A 396 -3.48 11.36 0.05
N SER A 397 -3.14 10.57 1.06
CA SER A 397 -1.86 10.64 1.77
C SER A 397 -0.69 10.49 0.80
N SER A 398 -0.69 9.46 -0.06
CA SER A 398 0.39 9.25 -1.04
C SER A 398 0.51 10.40 -2.05
N ALA A 399 -0.60 11.06 -2.39
CA ALA A 399 -0.59 12.24 -3.24
C ALA A 399 -0.11 13.50 -2.50
N GLN A 400 -0.37 13.62 -1.19
CA GLN A 400 0.02 14.77 -0.37
C GLN A 400 1.47 14.74 0.07
N HIS A 401 2.03 13.55 0.29
CA HIS A 401 3.35 13.36 0.90
C HIS A 401 4.29 12.57 -0.02
N LYS A 402 5.45 13.14 -0.37
CA LYS A 402 6.50 12.38 -1.05
C LYS A 402 7.30 11.58 -0.02
N VAL A 403 6.96 10.30 0.12
CA VAL A 403 7.61 9.37 1.05
C VAL A 403 8.61 8.51 0.28
N PHE A 404 9.87 8.49 0.74
CA PHE A 404 10.97 7.84 0.03
C PHE A 404 11.93 7.13 1.01
N PRO A 405 12.70 6.10 0.56
CA PRO A 405 13.67 5.41 1.41
C PRO A 405 14.91 6.29 1.67
N SER A 406 14.92 7.02 2.79
CA SER A 406 15.96 8.01 3.10
C SER A 406 17.30 7.37 3.52
N PRO A 407 18.41 7.66 2.82
CA PRO A 407 19.74 7.21 3.24
C PRO A 407 20.16 7.76 4.60
N ALA A 408 19.76 8.98 4.94
CA ALA A 408 20.05 9.60 6.24
C ALA A 408 19.31 8.86 7.36
N ARG A 409 18.00 8.60 7.18
CA ARG A 409 17.20 7.85 8.16
C ARG A 409 17.72 6.42 8.33
N ARG A 410 18.08 5.77 7.22
CA ARG A 410 18.72 4.46 7.23
C ARG A 410 19.99 4.46 8.08
N LYS A 411 20.87 5.45 7.90
CA LYS A 411 22.09 5.58 8.68
C LYS A 411 21.80 5.71 10.18
N GLU A 412 20.85 6.57 10.58
CA GLU A 412 20.44 6.70 11.98
C GLU A 412 20.00 5.37 12.61
N LEU A 413 19.16 4.61 11.88
CA LEU A 413 18.68 3.30 12.33
C LEU A 413 19.80 2.26 12.42
N LEU A 414 20.76 2.30 11.50
CA LEU A 414 21.92 1.40 11.51
C LEU A 414 22.85 1.70 12.69
N ASP A 415 23.04 2.98 13.00
CA ASP A 415 23.86 3.47 14.11
C ASP A 415 23.22 3.19 15.47
N SER A 416 21.88 3.18 15.54
CA SER A 416 21.13 2.88 16.77
C SER A 416 20.86 1.40 17.02
N TRP A 417 21.20 0.52 16.07
CA TRP A 417 20.93 -0.91 16.18
C TRP A 417 21.70 -1.54 17.35
N GLN A 418 20.97 -2.21 18.23
CA GLN A 418 21.52 -2.98 19.35
C GLN A 418 21.53 -4.46 18.98
N ALA A 419 22.74 -4.99 18.73
CA ALA A 419 22.92 -6.40 18.40
C ALA A 419 22.45 -7.30 19.55
N THR A 420 21.84 -8.44 19.20
CA THR A 420 21.49 -9.46 20.18
C THR A 420 22.76 -10.14 20.73
N ALA A 421 22.70 -10.65 21.98
CA ALA A 421 23.86 -11.21 22.68
C ALA A 421 24.57 -12.37 21.94
N ASN A 422 23.88 -13.01 20.99
CA ASN A 422 24.43 -14.02 20.09
C ASN A 422 24.33 -13.50 18.64
N SER A 423 25.14 -12.52 18.26
CA SER A 423 25.11 -11.94 16.91
C SER A 423 25.51 -12.97 15.85
N THR A 424 24.51 -13.60 15.23
CA THR A 424 24.67 -14.54 14.11
C THR A 424 24.43 -13.85 12.76
N ASN A 425 24.59 -14.58 11.65
CA ASN A 425 24.13 -14.11 10.33
C ASN A 425 22.64 -13.70 10.32
N GLU A 426 21.82 -14.28 11.20
CA GLU A 426 20.41 -13.93 11.37
C GLU A 426 20.23 -12.52 11.95
N ASP A 427 21.11 -12.06 12.86
CA ASP A 427 21.07 -10.69 13.39
C ASP A 427 21.35 -9.66 12.29
N GLY A 428 22.27 -9.97 11.37
CA GLY A 428 22.55 -9.15 10.20
C GLY A 428 21.35 -9.01 9.26
N LEU A 429 20.61 -10.10 9.02
CA LEU A 429 19.40 -10.08 8.20
C LEU A 429 18.26 -9.31 8.90
N ARG A 430 18.04 -9.55 10.20
CA ARG A 430 17.06 -8.82 11.02
C ARG A 430 17.34 -7.32 10.98
N LYS A 431 18.60 -6.90 11.14
CA LYS A 431 19.03 -5.51 11.03
C LYS A 431 18.69 -4.92 9.67
N ARG A 432 18.97 -5.63 8.57
CA ARG A 432 18.64 -5.16 7.21
C ARG A 432 17.14 -5.00 7.01
N VAL A 433 16.34 -6.02 7.36
CA VAL A 433 14.87 -5.95 7.26
C VAL A 433 14.31 -4.78 8.06
N PHE A 434 14.75 -4.61 9.31
CA PHE A 434 14.31 -3.52 10.17
C PHE A 434 14.66 -2.14 9.59
N THR A 435 15.91 -1.96 9.15
CA THR A 435 16.37 -0.67 8.61
C THR A 435 15.78 -0.36 7.24
N ASP A 436 15.59 -1.35 6.37
CA ASP A 436 14.93 -1.18 5.06
C ASP A 436 13.46 -0.77 5.24
N ALA A 437 12.76 -1.43 6.16
CA ALA A 437 11.37 -1.10 6.44
C ALA A 437 11.22 0.29 7.05
N LEU A 438 12.06 0.69 8.01
CA LEU A 438 11.86 1.96 8.75
C LEU A 438 12.58 3.18 8.14
N CYS A 439 13.34 3.02 7.06
CA CYS A 439 14.07 4.13 6.44
C CYS A 439 13.18 5.14 5.68
N TYR A 440 11.90 4.81 5.46
CA TYR A 440 10.99 5.70 4.76
C TYR A 440 10.73 6.99 5.55
N THR A 441 10.84 8.13 4.87
CA THR A 441 10.65 9.47 5.42
C THR A 441 9.94 10.36 4.42
N GLU A 442 9.14 11.31 4.90
CA GLU A 442 8.57 12.38 4.09
C GLU A 442 9.66 13.39 3.72
N GLU A 443 9.77 13.72 2.44
CA GLU A 443 10.68 14.77 1.96
C GLU A 443 10.18 16.15 2.40
N GLU A 444 11.00 16.86 3.16
CA GLU A 444 10.63 18.16 3.73
C GLU A 444 10.36 19.19 2.61
N GLY A 445 9.22 19.88 2.70
CA GLY A 445 8.89 21.00 1.81
C GLY A 445 8.33 20.60 0.43
N THR A 446 8.15 19.31 0.14
CA THR A 446 7.54 18.83 -1.12
C THR A 446 6.10 18.33 -0.95
N GLU A 447 5.51 18.63 0.20
CA GLU A 447 4.09 18.43 0.47
C GLU A 447 3.23 19.30 -0.44
N THR A 448 2.20 18.71 -1.03
CA THR A 448 1.27 19.42 -1.90
C THR A 448 -0.13 19.12 -1.42
N ILE A 449 -0.77 20.11 -0.78
CA ILE A 449 -2.10 19.94 -0.19
C ILE A 449 -3.12 20.73 -1.00
N VAL A 450 -3.77 20.07 -1.96
CA VAL A 450 -4.82 20.69 -2.78
C VAL A 450 -5.97 21.12 -1.87
N GLY A 451 -6.42 22.37 -2.01
CA GLY A 451 -7.44 22.98 -1.14
C GLY A 451 -6.91 23.49 0.21
N GLY A 452 -5.59 23.44 0.44
CA GLY A 452 -4.93 24.03 1.59
C GLY A 452 -4.86 23.14 2.83
N ALA A 453 -4.21 23.66 3.88
CA ALA A 453 -3.86 22.92 5.10
C ALA A 453 -5.01 22.11 5.76
N PRO A 454 -6.28 22.53 5.77
CA PRO A 454 -7.38 21.74 6.35
C PRO A 454 -7.54 20.34 5.75
N ASN A 455 -7.16 20.15 4.49
CA ASN A 455 -7.26 18.86 3.79
C ASN A 455 -6.11 17.89 4.09
N ARG A 456 -5.06 18.35 4.79
CA ARG A 456 -3.88 17.53 5.10
C ARG A 456 -4.30 16.28 5.89
N VAL A 457 -3.84 15.10 5.47
CA VAL A 457 -3.95 13.84 6.22
C VAL A 457 -2.60 13.43 6.79
N ASN A 458 -2.52 12.34 7.55
CA ASN A 458 -1.23 11.80 8.01
C ASN A 458 -0.57 10.97 6.90
N ALA A 459 0.76 11.09 6.80
CA ALA A 459 1.56 10.26 5.92
C ALA A 459 1.45 8.77 6.28
N THR A 460 1.27 7.96 5.25
CA THR A 460 1.11 6.52 5.33
C THR A 460 2.39 5.81 4.87
N HIS A 461 2.79 4.78 5.59
CA HIS A 461 3.93 3.92 5.29
C HIS A 461 3.67 3.13 4.00
N PRO A 462 4.51 3.27 2.97
CA PRO A 462 4.20 2.76 1.62
C PRO A 462 4.18 1.22 1.55
N LEU A 463 4.92 0.53 2.43
CA LEU A 463 4.89 -0.94 2.47
C LEU A 463 3.68 -1.53 3.22
N PHE A 464 3.17 -0.84 4.24
CA PHE A 464 2.28 -1.47 5.24
C PHE A 464 0.87 -0.89 5.27
N ASN A 465 0.64 0.27 4.64
CA ASN A 465 -0.59 1.04 4.77
C ASN A 465 -0.95 1.35 6.24
N LEU A 466 0.07 1.62 7.05
CA LEU A 466 -0.03 2.08 8.45
C LEU A 466 0.53 3.50 8.52
N THR A 467 0.18 4.31 9.52
CA THR A 467 0.96 5.54 9.73
C THR A 467 2.37 5.18 10.16
N ILE A 468 3.35 6.02 9.80
CA ILE A 468 4.78 5.82 10.09
C ILE A 468 5.00 5.46 11.57
N THR A 469 4.31 6.15 12.48
CA THR A 469 4.42 5.96 13.93
C THR A 469 3.92 4.60 14.42
N HIS A 470 2.83 4.06 13.86
CA HIS A 470 2.33 2.73 14.26
C HIS A 470 3.28 1.63 13.78
N THR A 471 3.84 1.78 12.56
CA THR A 471 4.88 0.88 12.05
C THR A 471 6.12 0.88 12.97
N GLU A 472 6.65 2.07 13.28
CA GLU A 472 7.83 2.20 14.15
C GLU A 472 7.57 1.59 15.53
N GLY A 473 6.40 1.85 16.14
CA GLY A 473 6.06 1.33 17.46
C GLY A 473 6.01 -0.20 17.52
N MET A 474 5.34 -0.84 16.55
CA MET A 474 5.21 -2.30 16.53
C MET A 474 6.55 -2.97 16.23
N MET A 475 7.29 -2.48 15.23
CA MET A 475 8.60 -3.05 14.89
C MET A 475 9.63 -2.84 16.02
N ALA A 476 9.65 -1.67 16.66
CA ALA A 476 10.51 -1.43 17.83
C ALA A 476 10.31 -2.51 18.91
N HIS A 477 9.06 -2.84 19.20
CA HIS A 477 8.70 -3.87 20.18
C HIS A 477 9.20 -5.26 19.78
N PHE A 478 8.81 -5.76 18.61
CA PHE A 478 9.13 -7.15 18.23
C PHE A 478 10.60 -7.38 17.91
N TYR A 479 11.29 -6.38 17.34
CA TYR A 479 12.73 -6.44 17.11
C TYR A 479 13.56 -6.16 18.37
N LYS A 480 12.91 -5.70 19.45
CA LYS A 480 13.55 -5.25 20.70
C LYS A 480 14.57 -4.14 20.47
N GLN A 481 14.17 -3.14 19.69
CA GLN A 481 15.02 -2.01 19.30
C GLN A 481 14.40 -0.69 19.74
N THR A 482 15.24 0.31 19.96
CA THR A 482 14.77 1.70 20.10
C THR A 482 14.87 2.39 18.75
N VAL A 483 13.77 2.97 18.29
CA VAL A 483 13.75 3.77 17.06
C VAL A 483 14.16 5.20 17.40
N PRO A 484 15.20 5.78 16.75
CA PRO A 484 15.58 7.16 16.98
C PRO A 484 14.41 8.12 16.66
N PRO A 485 14.17 9.15 17.49
CA PRO A 485 13.08 10.09 17.23
C PRO A 485 13.28 10.81 15.90
N ARG A 486 12.19 11.12 15.20
CA ARG A 486 12.24 11.92 13.98
C ARG A 486 12.46 13.39 14.35
N VAL A 487 13.61 13.94 14.00
CA VAL A 487 13.95 15.35 14.24
C VAL A 487 13.38 16.18 13.10
N PHE A 488 12.23 16.81 13.32
CA PHE A 488 11.74 17.83 12.39
C PHE A 488 12.53 19.11 12.63
N LYS A 489 13.32 19.55 11.66
CA LYS A 489 13.89 20.90 11.70
C LYS A 489 12.75 21.88 11.50
N ARG A 490 12.15 22.37 12.59
CA ARG A 490 11.25 23.53 12.50
C ARG A 490 12.05 24.63 11.81
N ALA A 491 11.61 25.07 10.64
CA ALA A 491 12.04 26.32 10.08
C ALA A 491 11.87 27.36 11.18
N THR A 492 12.99 27.91 11.66
CA THR A 492 12.97 29.03 12.59
C THR A 492 12.24 30.15 11.87
N ALA A 493 10.96 30.34 12.19
CA ALA A 493 10.25 31.54 11.82
C ALA A 493 11.07 32.71 12.36
N GLY A 494 11.74 33.43 11.46
CA GLY A 494 12.27 34.74 11.77
C GLY A 494 11.13 35.54 12.40
N LYS A 495 11.29 35.92 13.66
CA LYS A 495 10.41 36.93 14.24
C LYS A 495 10.55 38.21 13.41
N PRO A 496 9.45 38.95 13.22
CA PRO A 496 9.37 40.06 12.27
C PRO A 496 10.40 41.16 12.53
#